data_AF-R6GWQ9-F1
#
_entry.id   AF-R6GWQ9-F1
#
_cell.length_a   1.000
_cell.length_b   1.000
_cell.length_c   1.000
_cell.angle_alpha   90.00
_cell.angle_beta   90.00
_cell.angle_gamma   90.00
#
_symmetry.space_group_name_H-M   'P 1'
#
loop_
_entity.id
_entity.type
_entity.pdbx_description
1 polymer ?
#
loop_
_entity_poly.entity_id
_entity_poly.type
_entity_poly.pdbx_seq_one_letter_code
_entity_poly.pdbx_strand_id
1 'polypeptide(L)'
;MKNKGFTLVELLAVIVIIGLILAITVPNAFKISSKVKTKAYETKIEQIESGAGATYGNNNLGVVRTSAGRCAFKVDADDNLVQAYYAANGVINDAGSLEKYPCIKMTIQDLVEAGSLEYDSKKMCDTYNCPTDTQTRAYYENIISNPVDDYIINTCNVYIYYKNNRAYATFDKVTCDQKRDTPDNGHEYKRLSKKITSTTKK
;
A
#
# COMPACT_ATOMS: atom_id res chain seq x y z
N MET A 1 -17.11 21.39 -57.12
CA MET A 1 -16.24 20.56 -56.27
C MET A 1 -17.04 19.31 -55.88
N LYS A 2 -16.61 18.10 -56.28
CA LYS A 2 -17.33 16.85 -55.99
C LYS A 2 -16.84 16.32 -54.64
N ASN A 3 -17.63 16.51 -53.59
CA ASN A 3 -17.40 15.85 -52.31
C ASN A 3 -17.78 14.38 -52.49
N LYS A 4 -16.79 13.49 -52.61
CA LYS A 4 -17.03 12.05 -52.57
C LYS A 4 -17.38 11.71 -51.12
N GLY A 5 -18.66 11.39 -50.86
CA GLY A 5 -19.12 10.89 -49.57
C GLY A 5 -18.59 9.47 -49.34
N PHE A 6 -18.23 9.17 -48.09
CA PHE A 6 -17.87 7.83 -47.64
C PHE A 6 -19.05 6.87 -47.85
N THR A 7 -18.78 5.66 -48.33
CA THR A 7 -19.82 4.63 -48.53
C THR A 7 -20.05 3.83 -47.25
N LEU A 8 -21.27 3.29 -47.07
CA LEU A 8 -21.61 2.47 -45.90
C LEU A 8 -20.74 1.21 -45.78
N VAL A 9 -20.35 0.63 -46.92
CA VAL A 9 -19.53 -0.58 -46.97
C VAL A 9 -18.12 -0.32 -46.45
N GLU A 10 -17.53 0.83 -46.80
CA GLU A 10 -16.21 1.24 -46.30
C GLU A 10 -16.23 1.45 -44.79
N LEU A 11 -17.29 2.06 -44.24
CA LEU A 11 -17.43 2.24 -42.80
C LEU A 11 -17.58 0.89 -42.07
N LEU A 12 -18.34 -0.04 -42.64
CA LEU A 12 -18.57 -1.37 -42.07
C LEU A 12 -17.28 -2.19 -42.00
N ALA A 13 -16.47 -2.19 -43.06
CA ALA A 13 -15.19 -2.88 -43.08
C ALA A 13 -14.23 -2.36 -41.98
N VAL A 14 -14.18 -1.05 -41.77
CA VAL A 14 -13.34 -0.43 -40.73
C VAL A 14 -13.79 -0.85 -39.33
N ILE A 15 -15.09 -0.84 -39.05
CA ILE A 15 -15.62 -1.25 -37.74
C ILE A 15 -15.31 -2.72 -37.45
N VAL A 16 -15.41 -3.59 -38.46
CA VAL A 16 -15.03 -5.01 -38.32
C VAL A 16 -13.55 -5.16 -37.96
N ILE A 17 -12.66 -4.46 -38.67
CA ILE A 17 -11.22 -4.49 -38.38
C ILE A 17 -10.92 -3.95 -36.97
N ILE A 18 -11.53 -2.83 -36.57
CA ILE A 18 -11.37 -2.27 -35.21
C ILE A 18 -11.88 -3.27 -34.17
N GLY A 19 -13.03 -3.92 -34.40
CA GLY A 19 -13.58 -4.94 -33.51
C GLY A 19 -12.64 -6.12 -33.31
N LEU A 20 -11.99 -6.60 -34.38
CA LEU A 20 -11.00 -7.68 -34.31
C LEU A 20 -9.76 -7.29 -33.52
N ILE A 21 -9.25 -6.07 -33.71
CA ILE A 21 -8.09 -5.56 -32.95
C ILE A 21 -8.45 -5.44 -31.47
N LEU A 22 -9.59 -4.79 -31.15
CA LEU A 22 -10.04 -4.59 -29.78
C LEU A 22 -10.25 -5.91 -29.03
N ALA A 23 -10.76 -6.94 -29.70
CA ALA A 23 -10.95 -8.27 -29.11
C ALA A 23 -9.66 -8.87 -28.53
N ILE A 24 -8.50 -8.61 -29.15
CA ILE A 24 -7.20 -9.11 -28.71
C ILE A 24 -6.52 -8.12 -27.75
N THR A 25 -6.58 -6.82 -28.07
CA THR A 25 -5.82 -5.79 -27.34
C THR A 25 -6.35 -5.52 -25.94
N VAL A 26 -7.68 -5.49 -25.75
CA VAL A 26 -8.31 -5.16 -24.46
C VAL A 26 -7.92 -6.12 -23.33
N PRO A 27 -8.07 -7.46 -23.45
CA PRO A 27 -7.70 -8.37 -22.36
C PRO A 27 -6.21 -8.35 -22.05
N ASN A 28 -5.35 -8.15 -23.06
CA ASN A 28 -3.91 -8.06 -22.87
C ASN A 28 -3.51 -6.78 -22.11
N ALA A 29 -4.15 -5.64 -22.41
CA ALA A 29 -3.92 -4.39 -21.71
C ALA A 29 -4.26 -4.51 -20.21
N PHE A 30 -5.37 -5.16 -19.86
CA PHE A 30 -5.76 -5.38 -18.46
C PHE A 30 -4.75 -6.27 -17.70
N LYS A 31 -4.25 -7.35 -18.31
CA LYS A 31 -3.24 -8.23 -17.71
C LYS A 31 -1.91 -7.52 -17.46
N ILE A 32 -1.50 -6.62 -18.35
CA ILE A 32 -0.27 -5.83 -18.17
C ILE A 32 -0.48 -4.82 -17.05
N SER A 33 -1.62 -4.13 -17.04
CA SER A 33 -1.95 -3.15 -16.01
C SER A 33 -1.93 -3.76 -14.61
N SER A 34 -2.50 -4.95 -14.41
CA SER A 34 -2.46 -5.62 -13.10
C SER A 34 -1.04 -5.98 -12.66
N LYS A 35 -0.21 -6.51 -13.57
CA LYS A 35 1.20 -6.82 -13.26
C LYS A 35 2.00 -5.57 -12.87
N VAL A 36 1.80 -4.46 -13.58
CA VAL A 36 2.46 -3.19 -13.26
C VAL A 36 2.07 -2.71 -11.87
N LYS A 37 0.79 -2.81 -11.52
CA LYS A 37 0.29 -2.46 -10.19
C LYS A 37 0.86 -3.35 -9.08
N THR A 38 0.93 -4.66 -9.29
CA THR A 38 1.55 -5.60 -8.33
C THR A 38 3.01 -5.25 -8.11
N LYS A 39 3.78 -5.03 -9.18
CA LYS A 39 5.19 -4.63 -9.08
C LYS A 39 5.36 -3.28 -8.38
N ALA A 40 4.45 -2.33 -8.62
CA ALA A 40 4.46 -1.05 -7.92
C ALA A 40 4.24 -1.23 -6.41
N TYR A 41 3.42 -2.22 -6.00
CA TYR A 41 3.22 -2.52 -4.58
C TYR A 41 4.46 -3.15 -3.95
N GLU A 42 5.12 -4.09 -4.66
CA GLU A 42 6.40 -4.67 -4.21
C GLU A 42 7.46 -3.57 -4.01
N THR A 43 7.66 -2.69 -4.99
CA THR A 43 8.58 -1.55 -4.87
C THR A 43 8.19 -0.60 -3.74
N LYS A 44 6.89 -0.37 -3.52
CA LYS A 44 6.40 0.45 -2.41
C LYS A 44 6.75 -0.17 -1.06
N ILE A 45 6.62 -1.50 -0.93
CA ILE A 45 7.02 -2.24 0.28
C ILE A 45 8.52 -2.10 0.51
N GLU A 46 9.35 -2.28 -0.53
CA GLU A 46 10.81 -2.09 -0.44
C GLU A 46 11.18 -0.67 0.02
N GLN A 47 10.47 0.35 -0.47
CA GLN A 47 10.67 1.74 -0.03
C GLN A 47 10.30 1.94 1.44
N ILE A 48 9.18 1.36 1.88
CA ILE A 48 8.74 1.39 3.28
C ILE A 48 9.78 0.72 4.18
N GLU A 49 10.25 -0.48 3.81
CA GLU A 49 11.26 -1.22 4.56
C GLU A 49 12.61 -0.49 4.56
N SER A 50 13.00 0.14 3.46
CA SER A 50 14.19 0.98 3.39
C SER A 50 14.09 2.19 4.33
N GLY A 51 12.99 2.94 4.29
CA GLY A 51 12.78 4.06 5.23
C GLY A 51 12.74 3.61 6.69
N ALA A 52 12.12 2.47 6.97
CA ALA A 52 12.03 1.94 8.32
C ALA A 52 13.36 1.38 8.85
N GLY A 53 14.05 0.54 8.08
CA GLY A 53 15.28 -0.10 8.50
C GLY A 53 16.50 0.79 8.31
N ALA A 54 16.69 1.27 7.08
CA ALA A 54 17.90 2.00 6.71
C ALA A 54 17.91 3.45 7.20
N THR A 55 16.75 4.11 7.32
CA THR A 55 16.66 5.47 7.86
C THR A 55 16.33 5.46 9.35
N TYR A 56 15.12 5.06 9.74
CA TYR A 56 14.73 5.10 11.16
C TYR A 56 15.61 4.17 12.01
N GLY A 57 15.72 2.91 11.60
CA GLY A 57 16.39 1.87 12.37
C GLY A 57 17.87 2.15 12.59
N ASN A 58 18.59 2.64 11.58
CA ASN A 58 20.00 3.01 11.72
C ASN A 58 20.19 4.27 12.58
N ASN A 59 19.34 5.29 12.42
CA ASN A 59 19.41 6.50 13.24
C ASN A 59 19.06 6.21 14.71
N ASN A 60 18.27 5.16 14.96
CA ASN A 60 17.80 4.77 16.29
C ASN A 60 18.31 3.37 16.69
N LEU A 61 19.51 2.98 16.21
CA LEU A 61 20.01 1.61 16.36
C LEU A 61 20.09 1.18 17.83
N GLY A 62 20.44 2.10 18.73
CA GLY A 62 20.44 1.86 20.17
C GLY A 62 19.07 1.43 20.69
N VAL A 63 18.02 2.15 20.30
CA VAL A 63 16.62 1.88 20.69
C VAL A 63 16.16 0.52 20.18
N VAL A 64 16.42 0.22 18.91
CA VAL A 64 16.01 -1.06 18.30
C VAL A 64 16.76 -2.23 18.96
N ARG A 65 18.09 -2.10 19.11
CA ARG A 65 18.95 -3.14 19.67
C ARG A 65 18.60 -3.50 21.11
N THR A 66 18.29 -2.51 21.94
CA THR A 66 17.96 -2.73 23.35
C THR A 66 16.46 -2.83 23.61
N SER A 67 15.64 -2.91 22.56
CA SER A 67 14.20 -3.06 22.70
C SER A 67 13.86 -4.30 23.53
N ALA A 68 12.97 -4.12 24.51
CA ALA A 68 12.34 -5.25 25.21
C ALA A 68 11.44 -6.05 24.26
N GLY A 69 10.90 -5.38 23.24
CA GLY A 69 10.08 -5.99 22.21
C GLY A 69 10.84 -7.06 21.45
N ARG A 70 10.17 -8.17 21.16
CA ARG A 70 10.70 -9.26 20.34
C ARG A 70 9.79 -9.51 19.16
N CYS A 71 10.40 -9.89 18.05
CA CYS A 71 9.70 -10.42 16.89
C CYS A 71 10.40 -11.64 16.34
N ALA A 72 9.60 -12.45 15.65
CA ALA A 72 10.04 -13.56 14.86
C ALA A 72 9.23 -13.54 13.56
N PHE A 73 9.83 -14.03 12.48
CA PHE A 73 9.21 -14.01 11.16
C PHE A 73 9.21 -15.42 10.60
N LYS A 74 8.04 -15.89 10.18
CA LYS A 74 7.90 -17.10 9.37
C LYS A 74 7.84 -16.66 7.91
N VAL A 75 8.76 -17.18 7.11
CA VAL A 75 8.81 -16.96 5.66
C VAL A 75 8.56 -18.26 4.91
N ASP A 76 8.15 -18.16 3.65
CA ASP A 76 8.05 -19.30 2.74
C ASP A 76 9.40 -19.60 2.04
N ALA A 77 9.38 -20.48 1.03
CA ALA A 77 10.58 -20.87 0.30
C ALA A 77 11.17 -19.76 -0.58
N ASP A 78 10.39 -18.71 -0.85
CA ASP A 78 10.75 -17.56 -1.69
C ASP A 78 11.04 -16.32 -0.83
N ASP A 79 11.28 -16.51 0.48
CA ASP A 79 11.50 -15.46 1.48
C ASP A 79 10.33 -14.48 1.68
N ASN A 80 9.12 -14.81 1.22
CA ASN A 80 7.96 -13.97 1.49
C ASN A 80 7.47 -14.18 2.91
N LEU A 81 7.08 -13.09 3.58
CA LEU A 81 6.48 -13.14 4.90
C LEU A 81 5.16 -13.93 4.85
N VAL A 82 5.09 -15.00 5.67
CA VAL A 82 3.87 -15.79 5.91
C VAL A 82 3.21 -15.36 7.21
N GLN A 83 4.01 -15.08 8.25
CA GLN A 83 3.50 -14.63 9.54
C GLN A 83 4.56 -13.85 10.30
N ALA A 84 4.18 -12.70 10.86
CA ALA A 84 4.97 -11.98 11.83
C ALA A 84 4.44 -12.24 13.25
N TYR A 85 5.36 -12.51 14.18
CA TYR A 85 5.07 -12.60 15.60
C TYR A 85 5.69 -11.40 16.30
N TYR A 86 4.97 -10.77 17.22
CA TYR A 86 5.47 -9.64 17.98
C TYR A 86 4.97 -9.68 19.42
N ALA A 87 5.87 -9.42 20.36
CA ALA A 87 5.54 -9.26 21.77
C ALA A 87 6.30 -8.06 22.34
N ALA A 88 5.57 -7.05 22.82
CA ALA A 88 6.17 -5.84 23.40
C ALA A 88 6.94 -6.12 24.71
N ASN A 89 6.51 -7.12 25.47
CA ASN A 89 7.16 -7.57 26.71
C ASN A 89 8.31 -8.57 26.47
N GLY A 90 8.59 -8.90 25.22
CA GLY A 90 9.67 -9.79 24.81
C GLY A 90 9.42 -11.29 24.91
N VAL A 91 8.21 -11.71 25.33
CA VAL A 91 7.87 -13.13 25.42
C VAL A 91 6.96 -13.53 24.26
N ILE A 92 7.55 -14.22 23.27
CA ILE A 92 6.80 -14.82 22.15
C ILE A 92 6.67 -16.32 22.41
N ASN A 93 5.44 -16.78 22.66
CA ASN A 93 5.11 -18.18 22.95
C ASN A 93 4.77 -18.98 21.68
N ASP A 94 4.22 -18.32 20.65
CA ASP A 94 3.61 -19.01 19.50
C ASP A 94 4.53 -19.12 18.27
N ALA A 95 5.77 -18.60 18.36
CA ALA A 95 6.73 -18.60 17.26
C ALA A 95 7.53 -19.91 17.13
N GLY A 96 7.27 -20.93 17.96
CA GLY A 96 8.01 -22.19 17.94
C GLY A 96 9.53 -21.98 18.01
N SER A 97 10.26 -22.62 17.09
CA SER A 97 11.73 -22.57 16.99
C SER A 97 12.28 -21.41 16.14
N LEU A 98 11.45 -20.45 15.73
CA LEU A 98 11.91 -19.32 14.92
C LEU A 98 12.93 -18.45 15.69
N GLU A 99 13.90 -17.92 14.96
CA GLU A 99 14.87 -16.95 15.49
C GLU A 99 14.14 -15.68 15.95
N LYS A 100 14.47 -15.21 17.16
CA LYS A 100 13.82 -14.05 17.80
C LYS A 100 14.78 -12.87 17.84
N TYR A 101 14.32 -11.71 17.37
CA TYR A 101 15.11 -10.48 17.29
C TYR A 101 14.59 -9.42 18.27
N PRO A 102 15.46 -8.60 18.89
CA PRO A 102 15.04 -7.33 19.45
C PRO A 102 14.43 -6.47 18.36
N CYS A 103 13.25 -5.94 18.59
CA CYS A 103 12.58 -5.10 17.59
C CYS A 103 11.50 -4.21 18.16
N ILE A 104 11.09 -3.27 17.33
CA ILE A 104 9.97 -2.37 17.57
C ILE A 104 8.93 -2.56 16.47
N LYS A 105 7.67 -2.33 16.81
CA LYS A 105 6.56 -2.32 15.86
C LYS A 105 6.12 -0.87 15.67
N MET A 106 6.13 -0.40 14.44
CA MET A 106 5.66 0.92 14.04
C MET A 106 4.61 0.78 12.95
N THR A 107 3.70 1.73 12.84
CA THR A 107 2.85 1.89 11.67
C THR A 107 3.59 2.70 10.59
N ILE A 108 3.13 2.65 9.34
CA ILE A 108 3.67 3.53 8.28
C ILE A 108 3.51 5.01 8.70
N GLN A 109 2.39 5.37 9.31
CA GLN A 109 2.17 6.72 9.82
C GLN A 109 3.24 7.13 10.85
N ASP A 110 3.57 6.26 11.81
CA ASP A 110 4.62 6.57 12.81
C ASP A 110 5.98 6.84 12.13
N LEU A 111 6.28 6.14 11.04
CA LEU A 111 7.51 6.34 10.27
C LEU A 111 7.52 7.68 9.52
N VAL A 112 6.37 8.13 9.03
CA VAL A 112 6.22 9.46 8.43
C VAL A 112 6.39 10.55 9.50
N GLU A 113 5.77 10.37 10.66
CA GLU A 113 5.90 11.29 11.79
C GLU A 113 7.34 11.35 12.31
N ALA A 114 8.08 10.24 12.25
CA ALA A 114 9.51 10.18 12.52
C ALA A 114 10.40 10.71 11.38
N GLY A 115 9.83 11.25 10.30
CA GLY A 115 10.55 11.81 9.16
C GLY A 115 11.32 10.79 8.31
N SER A 116 10.97 9.50 8.42
CA SER A 116 11.63 8.41 7.70
C SER A 116 10.90 8.00 6.42
N LEU A 117 9.66 8.43 6.26
CA LEU A 117 8.83 8.25 5.07
C LEU A 117 8.02 9.52 4.79
N GLU A 118 7.36 9.57 3.64
CA GLU A 118 6.42 10.64 3.28
C GLU A 118 5.05 10.08 2.92
N TYR A 119 4.00 10.89 3.12
CA TYR A 119 2.67 10.59 2.62
C TYR A 119 2.62 10.67 1.08
N ASP A 120 1.94 9.72 0.44
CA ASP A 120 1.70 9.75 -1.01
C ASP A 120 0.79 10.91 -1.42
N SER A 121 -0.18 11.23 -0.57
CA SER A 121 -1.16 12.29 -0.82
C SER A 121 -1.49 13.03 0.45
N LYS A 122 -1.53 14.35 0.36
CA LYS A 122 -1.79 15.26 1.48
C LYS A 122 -3.01 16.11 1.17
N LYS A 123 -3.71 16.58 2.20
CA LYS A 123 -4.92 17.42 2.09
C LYS A 123 -6.07 16.78 1.31
N MET A 124 -6.27 15.47 1.47
CA MET A 124 -7.34 14.76 0.77
C MET A 124 -8.73 15.34 1.07
N CYS A 125 -8.95 15.80 2.30
CA CYS A 125 -10.24 16.34 2.73
C CYS A 125 -10.59 17.71 2.13
N ASP A 126 -9.67 18.33 1.38
CA ASP A 126 -9.99 19.49 0.54
C ASP A 126 -10.81 19.07 -0.69
N THR A 127 -10.43 17.94 -1.29
CA THR A 127 -11.02 17.43 -2.55
C THR A 127 -12.13 16.41 -2.31
N TYR A 128 -12.06 15.67 -1.20
CA TYR A 128 -12.93 14.54 -0.92
C TYR A 128 -13.78 14.76 0.34
N ASN A 129 -14.93 14.09 0.40
CA ASN A 129 -15.81 14.09 1.57
C ASN A 129 -15.21 13.19 2.66
N CYS A 130 -14.48 13.79 3.59
CA CYS A 130 -14.00 13.11 4.78
C CYS A 130 -15.07 13.06 5.88
N PRO A 131 -14.96 12.09 6.80
CA PRO A 131 -15.71 12.09 8.05
C PRO A 131 -15.57 13.42 8.82
N THR A 132 -16.61 13.76 9.58
CA THR A 132 -16.65 14.98 10.41
C THR A 132 -15.95 14.78 11.76
N ASP A 133 -15.83 13.54 12.23
CA ASP A 133 -15.09 13.21 13.45
C ASP A 133 -13.61 13.61 13.30
N THR A 134 -13.06 14.30 14.29
CA THR A 134 -11.74 14.95 14.18
C THR A 134 -10.61 13.92 14.02
N GLN A 135 -10.65 12.83 14.79
CA GLN A 135 -9.62 11.80 14.77
C GLN A 135 -9.67 11.00 13.47
N THR A 136 -10.87 10.59 13.07
CA THR A 136 -11.09 9.88 11.81
C THR A 136 -10.75 10.75 10.61
N ARG A 137 -11.07 12.05 10.66
CA ARG A 137 -10.71 13.01 9.61
C ARG A 137 -9.20 13.12 9.44
N ALA A 138 -8.45 13.22 10.54
CA ALA A 138 -6.99 13.34 10.48
C ALA A 138 -6.34 12.13 9.77
N TYR A 139 -6.87 10.93 9.98
CA TYR A 139 -6.44 9.72 9.26
C TYR A 139 -6.62 9.84 7.74
N TYR A 140 -7.72 10.43 7.29
CA TYR A 140 -8.01 10.62 5.87
C TYR A 140 -7.30 11.83 5.25
N GLU A 141 -6.85 12.81 6.05
CA GLU A 141 -6.22 14.05 5.57
C GLU A 141 -4.94 13.78 4.79
N ASN A 142 -4.09 12.87 5.29
CA ASN A 142 -2.83 12.49 4.67
C ASN A 142 -2.72 10.97 4.61
N ILE A 143 -2.40 10.43 3.44
CA ILE A 143 -2.50 8.99 3.21
C ILE A 143 -1.30 8.42 2.47
N ILE A 144 -1.01 7.17 2.78
CA ILE A 144 -0.23 6.24 1.99
C ILE A 144 -1.21 5.20 1.45
N SER A 145 -1.17 4.95 0.15
CA SER A 145 -2.08 4.04 -0.55
C SER A 145 -1.35 2.84 -1.14
N ASN A 146 -2.04 1.70 -1.16
CA ASN A 146 -1.66 0.53 -1.95
C ASN A 146 -1.90 0.84 -3.44
N PRO A 147 -0.87 0.78 -4.30
CA PRO A 147 -1.00 1.13 -5.72
C PRO A 147 -1.84 0.14 -6.55
N VAL A 148 -2.24 -1.01 -5.99
CA VAL A 148 -3.10 -1.99 -6.66
C VAL A 148 -4.54 -1.52 -6.73
N ASP A 149 -5.09 -1.10 -5.60
CA ASP A 149 -6.52 -0.88 -5.35
C ASP A 149 -6.85 0.45 -4.66
N ASP A 150 -5.82 1.27 -4.40
CA ASP A 150 -5.84 2.55 -3.73
C ASP A 150 -6.15 2.46 -2.21
N TYR A 151 -6.19 1.27 -1.61
CA TYR A 151 -6.48 1.10 -0.18
C TYR A 151 -5.48 1.86 0.71
N ILE A 152 -5.97 2.59 1.72
CA ILE A 152 -5.09 3.33 2.65
C ILE A 152 -4.38 2.34 3.58
N ILE A 153 -3.05 2.41 3.59
CA ILE A 153 -2.17 1.52 4.37
C ILE A 153 -1.46 2.24 5.53
N ASN A 154 -1.88 3.45 5.92
CA ASN A 154 -1.29 4.25 7.01
C ASN A 154 -0.99 3.43 8.28
N THR A 155 -1.92 2.57 8.67
CA THR A 155 -1.85 1.76 9.91
C THR A 155 -1.25 0.37 9.71
N CYS A 156 -0.74 0.06 8.52
CA CYS A 156 -0.05 -1.22 8.30
C CYS A 156 1.26 -1.24 9.07
N ASN A 157 1.58 -2.39 9.65
CA ASN A 157 2.72 -2.52 10.56
C ASN A 157 4.01 -2.73 9.79
N VAL A 158 5.09 -2.15 10.31
CA VAL A 158 6.47 -2.42 9.94
C VAL A 158 7.22 -2.80 11.22
N TYR A 159 7.91 -3.92 11.17
CA TYR A 159 8.75 -4.38 12.27
C TYR A 159 10.19 -4.00 11.97
N ILE A 160 10.80 -3.16 12.80
CA ILE A 160 12.20 -2.79 12.68
C ILE A 160 12.98 -3.59 13.70
N TYR A 161 13.90 -4.44 13.25
CA TYR A 161 14.59 -5.42 14.08
C TYR A 161 16.11 -5.33 13.93
N TYR A 162 16.81 -5.71 14.99
CA TYR A 162 18.26 -5.72 15.03
C TYR A 162 18.81 -7.12 14.77
N LYS A 163 19.65 -7.26 13.75
CA LYS A 163 20.38 -8.49 13.42
C LYS A 163 21.77 -8.14 12.88
N ASN A 164 22.80 -8.94 13.15
CA ASN A 164 24.13 -8.78 12.55
C ASN A 164 24.70 -7.33 12.60
N ASN A 165 24.51 -6.65 13.72
CA ASN A 165 24.95 -5.26 13.94
C ASN A 165 24.33 -4.21 13.00
N ARG A 166 23.14 -4.49 12.45
CA ARG A 166 22.38 -3.59 11.57
C ARG A 166 20.90 -3.61 11.92
N ALA A 167 20.22 -2.52 11.63
CA ALA A 167 18.77 -2.48 11.65
C ALA A 167 18.23 -2.96 10.29
N TYR A 168 17.23 -3.83 10.36
CA TYR A 168 16.45 -4.31 9.23
C TYR A 168 14.99 -3.97 9.46
N ALA A 169 14.17 -4.03 8.42
CA ALA A 169 12.74 -3.87 8.55
C ALA A 169 12.00 -4.95 7.74
N THR A 170 10.81 -5.28 8.20
CA THR A 170 9.87 -6.16 7.50
C THR A 170 8.47 -5.57 7.57
N PHE A 171 7.87 -5.34 6.41
CA PHE A 171 6.49 -4.90 6.28
C PHE A 171 5.53 -6.09 6.49
N ASP A 172 4.52 -5.91 7.33
CA ASP A 172 3.51 -6.93 7.63
C ASP A 172 2.46 -7.03 6.52
N LYS A 173 2.91 -7.45 5.33
CA LYS A 173 2.06 -7.55 4.13
C LYS A 173 0.85 -8.45 4.37
N VAL A 174 1.03 -9.56 5.08
CA VAL A 174 -0.02 -10.55 5.34
C VAL A 174 -1.16 -9.91 6.14
N THR A 175 -0.85 -9.28 7.27
CA THR A 175 -1.88 -8.64 8.10
C THR A 175 -2.47 -7.41 7.41
N CYS A 176 -1.66 -6.66 6.67
CA CYS A 176 -2.12 -5.49 5.92
C CYS A 176 -3.11 -5.86 4.82
N ASP A 177 -2.78 -6.85 3.98
CA ASP A 177 -3.62 -7.31 2.89
C ASP A 177 -4.89 -8.01 3.42
N GLN A 178 -4.79 -8.76 4.53
CA GLN A 178 -5.97 -9.33 5.19
C GLN A 178 -6.96 -8.24 5.62
N LYS A 179 -6.49 -7.18 6.29
CA LYS A 179 -7.35 -6.05 6.71
C LYS A 179 -7.99 -5.34 5.52
N ARG A 180 -7.30 -5.28 4.38
CA ARG A 180 -7.86 -4.76 3.14
C ARG A 180 -8.97 -5.66 2.62
N ASP A 181 -8.77 -6.96 2.63
CA ASP A 181 -9.70 -7.94 2.05
C ASP A 181 -10.93 -8.20 2.95
N THR A 182 -10.81 -7.98 4.26
CA THR A 182 -11.90 -8.11 5.25
C THR A 182 -12.18 -6.80 6.01
N PRO A 183 -12.70 -5.77 5.33
CA PRO A 183 -13.04 -4.53 6.01
C PRO A 183 -14.20 -4.76 6.99
N ASP A 184 -13.98 -4.48 8.27
CA ASP A 184 -15.03 -4.51 9.30
C ASP A 184 -15.89 -3.23 9.22
N ASN A 185 -17.13 -3.30 9.72
CA ASN A 185 -18.19 -2.28 9.64
C ASN A 185 -17.88 -0.93 10.34
N GLY A 186 -16.64 -0.71 10.77
CA GLY A 186 -16.13 0.56 11.34
C GLY A 186 -14.71 0.95 10.90
N HIS A 187 -14.03 0.10 10.11
CA HIS A 187 -12.68 0.33 9.60
C HIS A 187 -12.61 0.13 8.09
N GLU A 188 -13.74 0.35 7.41
CA GLU A 188 -13.79 0.44 5.96
C GLU A 188 -12.92 1.61 5.49
N TYR A 189 -11.93 1.28 4.68
CA TYR A 189 -11.50 2.18 3.64
C TYR A 189 -12.71 2.50 2.76
N LYS A 190 -13.45 3.55 3.11
CA LYS A 190 -14.38 4.14 2.16
C LYS A 190 -13.51 4.88 1.17
N ARG A 191 -13.51 4.44 -0.10
CA ARG A 191 -13.10 5.31 -1.21
C ARG A 191 -13.88 6.61 -1.03
N LEU A 192 -13.17 7.67 -0.62
CA LEU A 192 -13.83 8.91 -0.29
C LEU A 192 -14.54 9.42 -1.56
N SER A 193 -15.80 9.82 -1.42
CA SER A 193 -16.50 10.42 -2.56
C SER A 193 -15.91 11.81 -2.80
N LYS A 194 -15.65 12.12 -4.07
CA LYS A 194 -15.18 13.47 -4.43
C LYS A 194 -16.27 14.47 -4.09
N LYS A 195 -15.89 15.65 -3.56
CA LYS A 195 -16.85 16.74 -3.34
C LYS A 195 -17.46 17.12 -4.68
N ILE A 196 -18.79 17.27 -4.71
CA ILE A 196 -19.49 17.79 -5.88
C ILE A 196 -19.25 19.30 -5.92
N THR A 197 -18.29 19.74 -6.71
CA THR A 197 -18.16 21.17 -7.03
C THR A 197 -19.26 21.49 -8.03
N SER A 198 -20.33 22.15 -7.58
CA SER A 198 -21.29 22.77 -8.48
C SER A 198 -20.55 23.80 -9.33
N THR A 199 -20.15 23.43 -10.55
CA THR A 199 -19.79 24.38 -11.60
C THR A 199 -21.06 25.10 -12.00
N THR A 200 -21.46 26.05 -11.17
CA THR A 200 -22.39 27.10 -11.54
C THR A 200 -21.65 27.93 -12.58
N LYS A 201 -21.76 27.54 -13.85
CA LYS A 201 -21.39 28.39 -14.99
C LYS A 201 -22.24 29.64 -14.86
N LYS A 202 -21.62 30.75 -14.44
CA LYS A 202 -22.11 32.09 -14.74
C LYS A 202 -21.84 32.40 -16.20
#